data_AF-A0A7S4M0T6-F1
#
_entry.id   AF-A0A7S4M0T6-F1
#
_cell.length_a   1.000
_cell.length_b   1.000
_cell.length_c   1.000
_cell.angle_alpha   90.00
_cell.angle_beta   90.00
_cell.angle_gamma   90.00
#
_symmetry.space_group_name_H-M   'P 1'
#
loop_
_entity.id
_entity.type
_entity.pdbx_description
1 polymer ?
#
loop_
_entity_poly.entity_id
_entity_poly.type
_entity_poly.pdbx_seq_one_letter_code
_entity_poly.pdbx_strand_id
1 'polypeptide(L)'
;AGAGAGAGAGAGAGAGAGAGISSSWMLRLNPPQRTQDVVRTDVLRYTAAVDSETNLFQVPDRSSLMSSSVLVATCASCKLLDLRSVPPGHFNLIIVDEAAQALEPELLLPLSFKEEETCVALAGDWRQLGPVVRSSSANQLGLSVSLMERLANMRSYKGSKKMIKLNRNYRSHEALLQVPSKLFYDDDLIACGDEKVTHSLLGVSKRILRAESIVEEKEGPSRKEEEEEDKEEDKEEEEEEGFNSDAPLFFYGVIGKEICEDNSPSSYNPVEATVIVSLIEKLLSAKEFQVNSNDIGVIAPYRLQVQKIRLLLRSKNLHSVRVGTVDDYQGQVWGKEEEKEEEETV
;
A
#
# COMPACT_ATOMS: atom_id res chain seq x y z
N ALA A 1 -36.39 58.09 21.67
CA ALA A 1 -36.00 58.63 20.35
C ALA A 1 -34.83 57.78 19.85
N GLY A 2 -34.85 57.32 18.59
CA GLY A 2 -33.98 56.22 18.10
C GLY A 2 -34.41 54.86 18.68
N ALA A 3 -34.87 53.84 17.94
CA ALA A 3 -35.01 53.56 16.50
C ALA A 3 -33.73 53.15 15.74
N GLY A 4 -33.83 52.02 15.01
CA GLY A 4 -32.73 51.29 14.33
C GLY A 4 -32.53 49.90 14.95
N ALA A 5 -33.09 48.76 14.51
CA ALA A 5 -33.73 48.27 13.26
C ALA A 5 -32.80 47.47 12.31
N GLY A 6 -33.28 46.29 11.86
CA GLY A 6 -32.52 45.19 11.22
C GLY A 6 -32.53 43.94 12.11
N ALA A 7 -33.21 42.81 11.86
CA ALA A 7 -33.71 42.13 10.64
C ALA A 7 -32.59 41.67 9.67
N GLY A 8 -32.51 40.41 9.22
CA GLY A 8 -33.21 39.16 9.61
C GLY A 8 -32.18 38.02 9.75
N ALA A 9 -32.41 36.74 9.45
CA ALA A 9 -33.62 35.96 9.15
C ALA A 9 -33.31 34.47 9.47
N GLY A 10 -34.30 33.62 9.71
CA GLY A 10 -34.07 32.21 10.06
C GLY A 10 -33.82 31.29 8.86
N ALA A 11 -32.89 30.35 9.00
CA ALA A 11 -32.76 29.18 8.13
C ALA A 11 -32.45 27.94 8.99
N GLY A 12 -33.46 27.13 9.26
CA GLY A 12 -33.26 25.82 9.88
C GLY A 12 -32.92 24.79 8.81
N ALA A 13 -31.75 24.14 8.93
CA ALA A 13 -31.40 22.96 8.16
C ALA A 13 -31.20 21.79 9.14
N GLY A 14 -32.16 20.86 9.16
CA GLY A 14 -32.03 19.65 9.95
C GLY A 14 -31.07 18.69 9.26
N ALA A 15 -29.84 18.59 9.76
CA ALA A 15 -28.98 17.45 9.46
C ALA A 15 -29.53 16.22 10.21
N GLY A 16 -29.61 15.08 9.53
CA GLY A 16 -30.19 13.85 10.08
C GLY A 16 -29.41 13.34 11.30
N ALA A 17 -30.13 12.84 12.30
CA ALA A 17 -29.55 12.21 13.48
C ALA A 17 -29.09 10.76 13.17
N GLY A 18 -28.15 10.61 12.23
CA GLY A 18 -27.28 9.44 12.21
C GLY A 18 -26.46 9.39 13.51
N ALA A 19 -25.99 8.21 13.91
CA ALA A 19 -25.26 7.99 15.16
C ALA A 19 -23.81 8.52 15.10
N GLY A 20 -23.66 9.82 14.85
CA GLY A 20 -22.38 10.49 14.64
C GLY A 20 -21.48 10.44 15.87
N ILE A 21 -20.35 9.75 15.75
CA ILE A 21 -19.31 9.67 16.79
C ILE A 21 -18.78 11.08 17.07
N SER A 22 -18.99 11.59 18.28
CA SER A 22 -18.48 12.89 18.75
C SER A 22 -16.98 13.01 18.51
N SER A 23 -16.50 14.19 18.13
CA SER A 23 -15.05 14.48 18.04
C SER A 23 -14.32 14.29 19.38
N SER A 24 -15.04 14.34 20.51
CA SER A 24 -14.49 14.04 21.85
C SER A 24 -14.23 12.55 22.12
N TRP A 25 -14.78 11.64 21.30
CA TRP A 25 -14.63 10.19 21.50
C TRP A 25 -13.26 9.67 21.07
N MET A 26 -12.71 10.21 19.98
CA MET A 26 -11.44 9.76 19.38
C MET A 26 -10.42 10.89 19.30
N LEU A 27 -9.20 10.63 19.76
CA LEU A 27 -8.08 11.58 19.72
C LEU A 27 -6.86 10.96 19.01
N ARG A 28 -6.34 11.67 18.01
CA ARG A 28 -5.15 11.30 17.22
C ARG A 28 -3.93 12.08 17.71
N LEU A 29 -3.01 11.37 18.36
CA LEU A 29 -1.84 11.90 19.05
C LEU A 29 -0.62 11.98 18.11
N ASN A 30 -0.55 13.07 17.36
CA ASN A 30 0.53 13.35 16.43
C ASN A 30 1.83 13.77 17.16
N PRO A 31 3.02 13.51 16.57
CA PRO A 31 4.28 14.05 17.08
C PRO A 31 4.30 15.59 17.04
N PRO A 32 4.80 16.30 18.08
CA PRO A 32 4.85 17.76 18.10
C PRO A 32 5.77 18.40 17.05
N GLN A 33 6.59 17.60 16.37
CA GLN A 33 7.44 18.02 15.25
C GLN A 33 6.74 17.93 13.88
N ARG A 34 5.47 17.50 13.84
CA ARG A 34 4.66 17.37 12.62
C ARG A 34 3.74 18.58 12.46
N THR A 35 3.65 19.13 11.25
CA THR A 35 2.69 20.20 10.92
C THR A 35 1.31 19.63 10.59
N GLN A 36 0.28 20.47 10.62
CA GLN A 36 -1.08 20.06 10.25
C GLN A 36 -1.22 19.70 8.77
N ASP A 37 -0.47 20.36 7.89
CA ASP A 37 -0.61 20.29 6.42
C ASP A 37 -0.38 18.89 5.84
N VAL A 38 0.38 18.06 6.56
CA VAL A 38 0.68 16.67 6.21
C VAL A 38 -0.34 15.68 6.80
N VAL A 39 -1.56 16.12 7.11
CA VAL A 39 -2.66 15.30 7.62
C VAL A 39 -3.91 15.55 6.76
N ARG A 40 -4.57 14.46 6.30
CA ARG A 40 -5.80 14.54 5.50
C ARG A 40 -6.90 15.32 6.25
N THR A 41 -7.66 16.12 5.50
CA THR A 41 -8.68 17.05 6.02
C THR A 41 -9.84 16.35 6.73
N ASP A 42 -10.25 15.18 6.23
CA ASP A 42 -11.28 14.30 6.81
C ASP A 42 -11.03 13.94 8.28
N VAL A 43 -9.78 13.70 8.67
CA VAL A 43 -9.37 13.26 10.00
C VAL A 43 -8.82 14.38 10.89
N LEU A 44 -8.72 15.63 10.41
CA LEU A 44 -8.27 16.77 11.23
C LEU A 44 -9.16 16.98 12.46
N ARG A 45 -10.46 16.72 12.35
CA ARG A 45 -11.46 16.84 13.43
C ARG A 45 -11.22 15.93 14.65
N TYR A 46 -10.29 14.97 14.53
CA TYR A 46 -9.87 14.07 15.61
C TYR A 46 -8.44 14.36 16.08
N THR A 47 -7.76 15.39 15.57
CA THR A 47 -6.37 15.71 15.95
C THR A 47 -6.29 16.65 17.15
N ALA A 48 -5.16 16.63 17.85
CA ALA A 48 -4.82 17.63 18.85
C ALA A 48 -4.83 19.06 18.26
N ALA A 49 -5.03 20.07 19.12
CA ALA A 49 -4.89 21.47 18.74
C ALA A 49 -3.48 21.76 18.17
N VAL A 50 -3.40 22.73 17.27
CA VAL A 50 -2.15 23.19 16.66
C VAL A 50 -1.79 24.58 17.15
N ASP A 51 -0.49 24.84 17.20
CA ASP A 51 0.05 26.15 17.48
C ASP A 51 -0.17 27.11 16.30
N SER A 52 -0.70 28.31 16.57
CA SER A 52 -1.15 29.25 15.55
C SER A 52 -0.02 29.99 14.82
N GLU A 53 1.21 29.97 15.33
CA GLU A 53 2.36 30.61 14.69
C GLU A 53 3.20 29.61 13.88
N THR A 54 3.27 28.35 14.34
CA THR A 54 4.14 27.31 13.77
C THR A 54 3.41 26.19 13.02
N ASN A 55 2.08 26.12 13.12
CA ASN A 55 1.23 25.04 12.61
C ASN A 55 1.59 23.62 13.13
N LEU A 56 2.29 23.54 14.26
CA LEU A 56 2.73 22.29 14.90
C LEU A 56 1.70 21.76 15.89
N PHE A 57 1.58 20.43 16.02
CA PHE A 57 0.68 19.83 17.01
C PHE A 57 1.13 20.08 18.45
N GLN A 58 0.24 20.65 19.25
CA GLN A 58 0.43 20.79 20.69
C GLN A 58 0.20 19.45 21.40
N VAL A 59 0.94 19.17 22.47
CA VAL A 59 0.71 17.97 23.29
C VAL A 59 -0.56 18.19 24.14
N PRO A 60 -1.64 17.39 23.98
CA PRO A 60 -2.86 17.54 24.77
C PRO A 60 -2.57 17.44 26.28
N ASP A 61 -3.41 18.05 27.11
CA ASP A 61 -3.31 17.88 28.57
C ASP A 61 -3.80 16.49 29.01
N ARG A 62 -3.53 16.16 30.29
CA ARG A 62 -3.89 14.86 30.87
C ARG A 62 -5.40 14.58 30.83
N SER A 63 -6.23 15.58 31.09
CA SER A 63 -7.69 15.41 31.11
C SER A 63 -8.21 15.14 29.70
N SER A 64 -7.74 15.89 28.69
CA SER A 64 -8.10 15.64 27.28
C SER A 64 -7.72 14.23 26.81
N LEU A 65 -6.52 13.75 27.18
CA LEU A 65 -6.11 12.37 26.91
C LEU A 65 -7.03 11.37 27.61
N MET A 66 -7.27 11.55 28.92
CA MET A 66 -8.05 10.61 29.74
C MET A 66 -9.56 10.67 29.53
N SER A 67 -10.08 11.67 28.81
CA SER A 67 -11.47 11.73 28.36
C SER A 67 -11.72 11.07 27.01
N SER A 68 -10.67 10.82 26.21
CA SER A 68 -10.81 10.13 24.92
C SER A 68 -11.03 8.63 25.13
N SER A 69 -12.05 8.06 24.47
CA SER A 69 -12.36 6.63 24.55
C SER A 69 -11.56 5.80 23.56
N VAL A 70 -11.08 6.42 22.47
CA VAL A 70 -10.13 5.82 21.52
C VAL A 70 -8.96 6.79 21.30
N LEU A 71 -7.76 6.39 21.67
CA LEU A 71 -6.54 7.11 21.35
C LEU A 71 -5.80 6.42 20.20
N VAL A 72 -5.49 7.17 19.14
CA VAL A 72 -4.69 6.70 18.00
C VAL A 72 -3.33 7.38 18.02
N ALA A 73 -2.25 6.62 18.16
CA ALA A 73 -0.87 7.12 18.21
C ALA A 73 0.07 6.20 17.43
N THR A 74 1.22 6.70 16.99
CA THR A 74 2.36 5.83 16.66
C THR A 74 3.01 5.34 17.95
N CYS A 75 3.69 4.19 17.92
CA CYS A 75 4.39 3.63 19.07
C CYS A 75 5.35 4.65 19.72
N ALA A 76 6.14 5.36 18.91
CA ALA A 76 7.00 6.45 19.35
C ALA A 76 6.28 7.69 19.95
N SER A 77 4.99 7.91 19.66
CA SER A 77 4.16 8.96 20.27
C SER A 77 3.61 8.56 21.64
N CYS A 78 3.51 7.27 21.98
CA CYS A 78 2.96 6.82 23.26
C CYS A 78 3.72 7.36 24.49
N LYS A 79 5.01 7.72 24.34
CA LYS A 79 5.80 8.45 25.36
C LYS A 79 5.16 9.78 25.83
N LEU A 80 4.28 10.39 25.03
CA LEU A 80 3.57 11.62 25.40
C LEU A 80 2.51 11.36 26.49
N LEU A 81 2.06 10.11 26.64
CA LEU A 81 1.15 9.69 27.72
C LEU A 81 1.88 9.67 29.07
N ASP A 82 3.12 9.18 29.10
CA ASP A 82 4.01 9.22 30.27
C ASP A 82 4.36 10.67 30.65
N LEU A 83 4.69 11.50 29.65
CA LEU A 83 4.91 12.95 29.83
C LEU A 83 3.69 13.70 30.39
N ARG A 84 2.47 13.16 30.22
CA ARG A 84 1.23 13.67 30.85
C ARG A 84 0.77 12.84 32.04
N SER A 85 1.57 11.86 32.46
CA SER A 85 1.33 10.95 33.58
C SER A 85 -0.02 10.21 33.51
N VAL A 86 -0.45 9.84 32.29
CA VAL A 86 -1.57 8.92 32.08
C VAL A 86 -1.18 7.55 32.67
N PRO A 87 -1.97 6.99 33.60
CA PRO A 87 -1.57 5.77 34.30
C PRO A 87 -1.72 4.53 33.40
N PRO A 88 -0.90 3.48 33.61
CA PRO A 88 -1.18 2.15 33.06
C PRO A 88 -2.58 1.65 33.43
N GLY A 89 -3.12 0.76 32.61
CA GLY A 89 -4.46 0.18 32.78
C GLY A 89 -5.62 1.13 32.45
N HIS A 90 -5.37 2.42 32.22
CA HIS A 90 -6.40 3.38 31.83
C HIS A 90 -7.08 3.00 30.49
N PHE A 91 -6.28 2.56 29.51
CA PHE A 91 -6.78 1.90 28.31
C PHE A 91 -6.81 0.39 28.56
N ASN A 92 -8.02 -0.18 28.61
CA ASN A 92 -8.23 -1.62 28.81
C ASN A 92 -8.00 -2.47 27.56
N LEU A 93 -7.83 -1.84 26.39
CA LEU A 93 -7.52 -2.48 25.12
C LEU A 93 -6.40 -1.70 24.42
N ILE A 94 -5.31 -2.40 24.12
CA ILE A 94 -4.20 -1.90 23.30
C ILE A 94 -4.17 -2.72 22.01
N ILE A 95 -4.49 -2.09 20.89
CA ILE A 95 -4.28 -2.64 19.55
C ILE A 95 -3.02 -1.98 18.99
N VAL A 96 -2.07 -2.80 18.52
CA VAL A 96 -0.96 -2.30 17.69
C VAL A 96 -1.05 -2.98 16.33
N ASP A 97 -1.29 -2.17 15.31
CA ASP A 97 -1.29 -2.59 13.91
C ASP A 97 0.13 -2.50 13.32
N GLU A 98 0.39 -3.25 12.25
CA GLU A 98 1.72 -3.41 11.65
C GLU A 98 2.84 -3.76 12.66
N ALA A 99 2.49 -4.52 13.71
CA ALA A 99 3.37 -4.90 14.82
C ALA A 99 4.55 -5.81 14.40
N ALA A 100 4.55 -6.29 13.15
CA ALA A 100 5.67 -6.97 12.52
C ALA A 100 6.75 -6.01 11.97
N GLN A 101 6.39 -4.78 11.57
CA GLN A 101 7.35 -3.75 11.13
C GLN A 101 8.07 -3.09 12.31
N ALA A 102 7.42 -3.01 13.47
CA ALA A 102 7.95 -2.28 14.62
C ALA A 102 9.10 -3.04 15.31
N LEU A 103 10.16 -2.31 15.66
CA LEU A 103 11.21 -2.81 16.54
C LEU A 103 10.59 -3.24 17.89
N GLU A 104 11.03 -4.36 18.47
CA GLU A 104 10.59 -4.77 19.81
C GLU A 104 10.67 -3.63 20.86
N PRO A 105 11.80 -2.90 21.02
CA PRO A 105 11.87 -1.77 21.97
C PRO A 105 10.98 -0.57 21.61
N GLU A 106 10.53 -0.42 20.36
CA GLU A 106 9.54 0.59 19.99
C GLU A 106 8.13 0.11 20.38
N LEU A 107 7.81 -1.16 20.13
CA LEU A 107 6.53 -1.76 20.49
C LEU A 107 6.33 -1.88 22.01
N LEU A 108 7.41 -1.83 22.80
CA LEU A 108 7.33 -1.72 24.26
C LEU A 108 6.76 -0.37 24.75
N LEU A 109 6.78 0.70 23.93
CA LEU A 109 6.28 2.03 24.31
C LEU A 109 4.74 2.10 24.49
N PRO A 110 3.89 1.52 23.63
CA PRO A 110 2.47 1.34 23.97
C PRO A 110 2.28 0.29 25.07
N LEU A 111 3.08 -0.79 25.07
CA LEU A 111 2.88 -1.91 26.00
C LEU A 111 3.27 -1.61 27.46
N SER A 112 4.03 -0.55 27.75
CA SER A 112 4.29 -0.10 29.12
C SER A 112 3.07 0.49 29.84
N PHE A 113 1.96 0.74 29.11
CA PHE A 113 0.69 1.20 29.68
C PHE A 113 -0.30 0.06 29.96
N LYS A 114 0.09 -1.21 29.77
CA LYS A 114 -0.78 -2.35 30.07
C LYS A 114 -0.77 -2.66 31.59
N GLU A 115 -1.90 -3.09 32.13
CA GLU A 115 -2.00 -3.77 33.43
C GLU A 115 -2.38 -5.25 33.27
N GLU A 116 -2.70 -5.95 34.36
CA GLU A 116 -3.13 -7.36 34.34
C GLU A 116 -4.43 -7.58 33.54
N GLU A 117 -5.40 -6.67 33.69
CA GLU A 117 -6.70 -6.70 32.98
C GLU A 117 -6.66 -6.07 31.57
N THR A 118 -5.51 -5.56 31.11
CA THR A 118 -5.41 -4.94 29.77
C THR A 118 -5.33 -6.00 28.67
N CYS A 119 -6.34 -6.03 27.80
CA CYS A 119 -6.30 -6.80 26.57
C CYS A 119 -5.27 -6.20 25.60
N VAL A 120 -4.44 -7.04 24.99
CA VAL A 120 -3.45 -6.64 23.98
C VAL A 120 -3.67 -7.45 22.70
N ALA A 121 -3.85 -6.76 21.59
CA ALA A 121 -3.93 -7.35 20.25
C ALA A 121 -2.79 -6.80 19.37
N LEU A 122 -2.04 -7.71 18.73
CA LEU A 122 -1.00 -7.37 17.75
C LEU A 122 -1.48 -7.83 16.37
N ALA A 123 -1.62 -6.90 15.45
CA ALA A 123 -1.94 -7.14 14.04
C ALA A 123 -0.73 -6.82 13.16
N GLY A 124 -0.69 -7.37 11.94
CA GLY A 124 0.46 -7.36 11.05
C GLY A 124 0.84 -8.76 10.58
N ASP A 125 1.95 -8.88 9.86
CA ASP A 125 2.37 -10.13 9.24
C ASP A 125 3.89 -10.29 9.24
N TRP A 126 4.41 -11.27 10.00
CA TRP A 126 5.84 -11.55 10.09
C TRP A 126 6.41 -12.32 8.88
N ARG A 127 5.62 -12.56 7.83
CA ARG A 127 6.11 -12.98 6.50
C ARG A 127 6.40 -11.81 5.56
N GLN A 128 5.96 -10.59 5.90
CA GLN A 128 6.20 -9.37 5.12
C GLN A 128 7.46 -8.64 5.62
N LEU A 129 7.64 -7.36 5.27
CA LEU A 129 8.81 -6.59 5.72
C LEU A 129 8.78 -6.39 7.24
N GLY A 130 9.89 -6.77 7.89
CA GLY A 130 10.15 -6.53 9.30
C GLY A 130 10.91 -5.22 9.58
N PRO A 131 11.42 -5.03 10.81
CA PRO A 131 12.03 -3.77 11.25
C PRO A 131 13.33 -3.39 10.52
N VAL A 132 13.39 -2.16 10.02
CA VAL A 132 14.54 -1.65 9.22
C VAL A 132 15.74 -1.28 10.10
N VAL A 133 16.57 -2.27 10.43
CA VAL A 133 17.80 -2.10 11.23
C VAL A 133 19.01 -1.82 10.33
N ARG A 134 19.59 -0.62 10.44
CA ARG A 134 20.74 -0.19 9.62
C ARG A 134 22.12 -0.72 10.06
N SER A 135 22.24 -1.26 11.26
CA SER A 135 23.52 -1.76 11.79
C SER A 135 23.63 -3.27 11.58
N SER A 136 24.60 -3.71 10.77
CA SER A 136 24.84 -5.13 10.49
C SER A 136 25.08 -5.95 11.77
N SER A 137 25.78 -5.39 12.75
CA SER A 137 26.00 -6.03 14.05
C SER A 137 24.71 -6.12 14.87
N ALA A 138 23.80 -5.15 14.76
CA ALA A 138 22.52 -5.22 15.45
C ALA A 138 21.55 -6.23 14.79
N ASN A 139 21.57 -6.35 13.46
CA ASN A 139 20.88 -7.43 12.74
C ASN A 139 21.39 -8.81 13.19
N GLN A 140 22.72 -9.01 13.25
CA GLN A 140 23.34 -10.26 13.70
C GLN A 140 23.02 -10.59 15.17
N LEU A 141 22.72 -9.59 16.00
CA LEU A 141 22.28 -9.74 17.39
C LEU A 141 20.74 -9.80 17.54
N GLY A 142 19.99 -9.89 16.43
CA GLY A 142 18.55 -10.14 16.43
C GLY A 142 17.65 -8.91 16.60
N LEU A 143 18.16 -7.68 16.49
CA LEU A 143 17.33 -6.46 16.62
C LEU A 143 16.27 -6.32 15.50
N SER A 144 16.45 -7.03 14.38
CA SER A 144 15.50 -7.11 13.27
C SER A 144 14.40 -8.17 13.47
N VAL A 145 14.38 -8.88 14.60
CA VAL A 145 13.27 -9.77 14.95
C VAL A 145 12.21 -8.93 15.66
N SER A 146 11.00 -8.87 15.10
CA SER A 146 9.89 -8.13 15.74
C SER A 146 9.36 -8.89 16.96
N LEU A 147 8.70 -8.19 17.90
CA LEU A 147 8.05 -8.87 19.02
C LEU A 147 7.00 -9.87 18.50
N MET A 148 6.28 -9.52 17.43
CA MET A 148 5.26 -10.38 16.83
C MET A 148 5.86 -11.70 16.29
N GLU A 149 6.96 -11.61 15.54
CA GLU A 149 7.72 -12.78 15.06
C GLU A 149 8.26 -13.62 16.23
N ARG A 150 8.84 -12.96 17.24
CA ARG A 150 9.38 -13.64 18.42
C ARG A 150 8.29 -14.39 19.19
N LEU A 151 7.12 -13.78 19.37
CA LEU A 151 5.97 -14.41 20.02
C LEU A 151 5.42 -15.58 19.19
N ALA A 152 5.27 -15.42 17.86
CA ALA A 152 4.77 -16.48 16.97
C ALA A 152 5.65 -17.75 17.02
N ASN A 153 6.97 -17.58 17.17
CA ASN A 153 7.92 -18.69 17.31
C ASN A 153 7.96 -19.32 18.71
N MET A 154 7.35 -18.71 19.74
CA MET A 154 7.31 -19.28 21.09
C MET A 154 6.32 -20.46 21.18
N ARG A 155 6.74 -21.52 21.90
CA ARG A 155 5.93 -22.73 22.16
C ARG A 155 4.56 -22.43 22.77
N SER A 156 4.43 -21.33 23.50
CA SER A 156 3.19 -20.88 24.16
C SER A 156 2.14 -20.30 23.20
N TYR A 157 2.55 -19.94 21.98
CA TYR A 157 1.69 -19.32 20.96
C TYR A 157 1.49 -20.20 19.74
N LYS A 158 2.52 -20.95 19.33
CA LYS A 158 2.49 -21.86 18.17
C LYS A 158 1.35 -22.89 18.30
N GLY A 159 0.38 -22.83 17.39
CA GLY A 159 -0.81 -23.69 17.40
C GLY A 159 -1.86 -23.35 18.49
N SER A 160 -1.70 -22.23 19.19
CA SER A 160 -2.67 -21.77 20.21
C SER A 160 -3.76 -20.89 19.60
N LYS A 161 -4.92 -20.82 20.26
CA LYS A 161 -6.03 -19.91 19.90
C LYS A 161 -5.69 -18.41 20.07
N LYS A 162 -4.47 -18.06 20.52
CA LYS A 162 -3.98 -16.67 20.61
C LYS A 162 -3.41 -16.15 19.29
N MET A 163 -3.26 -17.02 18.29
CA MET A 163 -2.70 -16.69 16.98
C MET A 163 -3.79 -16.96 15.93
N ILE A 164 -4.21 -15.93 15.20
CA ILE A 164 -5.31 -15.99 14.24
C ILE A 164 -4.77 -15.59 12.87
N LYS A 165 -4.93 -16.47 11.87
CA LYS A 165 -4.54 -16.24 10.48
C LYS A 165 -5.77 -15.81 9.68
N LEU A 166 -5.76 -14.60 9.13
CA LEU A 166 -6.80 -14.14 8.20
C LEU A 166 -6.41 -14.59 6.78
N ASN A 167 -7.05 -15.65 6.29
CA ASN A 167 -6.63 -16.30 5.04
C ASN A 167 -7.46 -15.94 3.80
N ARG A 168 -8.62 -15.28 3.96
CA ARG A 168 -9.40 -14.74 2.84
C ARG A 168 -8.81 -13.42 2.36
N ASN A 169 -8.31 -13.40 1.13
CA ASN A 169 -7.72 -12.24 0.50
C ASN A 169 -8.73 -11.56 -0.45
N TYR A 170 -9.08 -10.32 -0.15
CA TYR A 170 -10.06 -9.53 -0.90
C TYR A 170 -9.41 -8.57 -1.92
N ARG A 171 -8.11 -8.73 -2.22
CA ARG A 171 -7.30 -7.77 -2.97
C ARG A 171 -6.92 -8.25 -4.37
N SER A 172 -6.63 -9.55 -4.54
CA SER A 172 -5.91 -10.05 -5.71
C SER A 172 -6.59 -11.24 -6.38
N HIS A 173 -6.41 -11.34 -7.70
CA HIS A 173 -6.75 -12.52 -8.50
C HIS A 173 -6.01 -13.78 -8.00
N GLU A 174 -6.60 -14.97 -8.14
CA GLU A 174 -6.03 -16.24 -7.66
C GLU A 174 -4.61 -16.51 -8.19
N ALA A 175 -4.36 -16.31 -9.49
CA ALA A 175 -3.04 -16.44 -10.10
C ALA A 175 -1.95 -15.53 -9.47
N LEU A 176 -2.32 -14.38 -8.92
CA LEU A 176 -1.40 -13.50 -8.18
C LEU A 176 -1.16 -13.96 -6.73
N LEU A 177 -2.10 -14.74 -6.17
CA LEU A 177 -2.03 -15.27 -4.81
C LEU A 177 -1.36 -16.65 -4.74
N GLN A 178 -1.42 -17.45 -5.80
CA GLN A 178 -0.91 -18.82 -5.82
C GLN A 178 0.58 -18.89 -5.41
N VAL A 179 1.43 -18.04 -5.99
CA VAL A 179 2.88 -18.00 -5.69
C VAL A 179 3.17 -17.60 -4.24
N PRO A 180 2.68 -16.46 -3.69
CA PRO A 180 2.94 -16.12 -2.30
C PRO A 180 2.26 -17.07 -1.30
N SER A 181 1.07 -17.60 -1.60
CA SER A 181 0.38 -18.59 -0.76
C SER A 181 1.26 -19.82 -0.52
N LYS A 182 1.80 -20.38 -1.61
CA LYS A 182 2.68 -21.55 -1.59
C LYS A 182 4.02 -21.31 -0.92
N LEU A 183 4.63 -20.13 -1.11
CA LEU A 183 5.97 -19.83 -0.62
C LEU A 183 6.01 -19.41 0.86
N PHE A 184 4.97 -18.76 1.37
CA PHE A 184 5.00 -18.11 2.69
C PHE A 184 3.88 -18.52 3.64
N TYR A 185 2.74 -19.00 3.10
CA TYR A 185 1.51 -19.21 3.87
C TYR A 185 0.95 -20.63 3.76
N ASP A 186 1.78 -21.61 3.38
CA ASP A 186 1.46 -23.04 3.41
C ASP A 186 0.21 -23.40 2.55
N ASP A 187 0.03 -22.69 1.43
CA ASP A 187 -1.13 -22.76 0.51
C ASP A 187 -2.51 -22.37 1.11
N ASP A 188 -2.57 -21.84 2.34
CA ASP A 188 -3.83 -21.49 3.03
C ASP A 188 -4.63 -20.30 2.44
N LEU A 189 -4.04 -19.44 1.59
CA LEU A 189 -4.70 -18.21 1.13
C LEU A 189 -5.80 -18.48 0.10
N ILE A 190 -6.97 -17.87 0.32
CA ILE A 190 -8.16 -18.02 -0.51
C ILE A 190 -8.47 -16.69 -1.20
N ALA A 191 -8.63 -16.69 -2.53
CA ALA A 191 -9.11 -15.53 -3.27
C ALA A 191 -10.60 -15.26 -2.95
N CYS A 192 -10.93 -14.03 -2.57
CA CYS A 192 -12.29 -13.59 -2.21
C CYS A 192 -12.61 -12.14 -2.66
N GLY A 193 -11.76 -11.52 -3.47
CA GLY A 193 -12.01 -10.17 -4.01
C GLY A 193 -13.11 -10.16 -5.08
N ASP A 194 -13.72 -8.99 -5.32
CA ASP A 194 -14.73 -8.84 -6.39
C ASP A 194 -14.10 -9.20 -7.75
N GLU A 195 -14.78 -10.04 -8.53
CA GLU A 195 -14.37 -10.45 -9.87
C GLU A 195 -14.26 -9.23 -10.80
N LYS A 196 -15.16 -8.24 -10.70
CA LYS A 196 -15.10 -6.99 -11.49
C LYS A 196 -13.76 -6.27 -11.38
N VAL A 197 -13.15 -6.30 -10.19
CA VAL A 197 -11.87 -5.63 -9.91
C VAL A 197 -10.71 -6.58 -10.20
N THR A 198 -10.75 -7.80 -9.66
CA THR A 198 -9.64 -8.76 -9.76
C THR A 198 -9.46 -9.35 -11.16
N HIS A 199 -10.52 -9.47 -11.95
CA HIS A 199 -10.49 -9.98 -13.32
C HIS A 199 -10.50 -8.84 -14.37
N SER A 200 -10.45 -7.56 -13.95
CA SER A 200 -10.49 -6.38 -14.84
C SER A 200 -9.36 -6.34 -15.88
N LEU A 201 -8.27 -7.07 -15.66
CA LEU A 201 -7.08 -7.11 -16.51
C LEU A 201 -6.81 -8.51 -17.12
N LEU A 202 -7.81 -9.39 -17.21
CA LEU A 202 -7.65 -10.67 -17.93
C LEU A 202 -7.29 -10.43 -19.40
N GLY A 203 -6.36 -11.23 -19.93
CA GLY A 203 -5.85 -11.10 -21.30
C GLY A 203 -4.96 -9.87 -21.56
N VAL A 204 -4.62 -9.07 -20.54
CA VAL A 204 -3.72 -7.90 -20.70
C VAL A 204 -2.35 -8.28 -21.26
N SER A 205 -1.84 -9.46 -20.89
CA SER A 205 -0.64 -10.11 -21.45
C SER A 205 -0.74 -10.18 -22.98
N LYS A 206 -1.77 -10.85 -23.49
CA LYS A 206 -2.06 -11.06 -24.91
C LYS A 206 -2.18 -9.73 -25.65
N ARG A 207 -2.78 -8.70 -25.02
CA ARG A 207 -2.96 -7.36 -25.62
C ARG A 207 -1.67 -6.53 -25.70
N ILE A 208 -0.77 -6.68 -24.73
CA ILE A 208 0.51 -5.95 -24.66
C ILE A 208 1.58 -6.60 -25.57
N LEU A 209 1.60 -7.94 -25.65
CA LEU A 209 2.58 -8.70 -26.42
C LEU A 209 2.24 -8.73 -27.92
N ARG A 210 0.97 -8.93 -28.31
CA ARG A 210 0.54 -8.87 -29.73
C ARG A 210 0.77 -7.50 -30.39
N ALA A 211 1.04 -6.45 -29.62
CA ALA A 211 1.40 -5.14 -30.14
C ALA A 211 2.82 -5.08 -30.75
N GLU A 212 3.62 -6.14 -30.61
CA GLU A 212 5.03 -6.17 -31.05
C GLU A 212 5.19 -6.91 -32.38
N SER A 213 4.55 -8.07 -32.56
CA SER A 213 4.55 -8.82 -33.84
C SER A 213 4.06 -7.99 -35.04
N ILE A 214 3.15 -7.04 -34.81
CA ILE A 214 2.60 -6.14 -35.85
C ILE A 214 3.64 -5.10 -36.35
N VAL A 215 4.77 -4.95 -35.65
CA VAL A 215 5.85 -4.01 -36.01
C VAL A 215 6.88 -4.66 -36.94
N GLU A 216 7.20 -5.94 -36.75
CA GLU A 216 8.30 -6.61 -37.47
C GLU A 216 7.98 -6.89 -38.95
N GLU A 217 6.71 -7.09 -39.31
CA GLU A 217 6.30 -7.35 -40.71
C GLU A 217 6.52 -6.17 -41.69
N LYS A 218 6.91 -4.98 -41.21
CA LYS A 218 6.89 -3.74 -42.02
C LYS A 218 8.22 -3.28 -42.62
N GLU A 219 9.34 -3.96 -42.37
CA GLU A 219 10.64 -3.65 -43.00
C GLU A 219 11.22 -4.81 -43.85
N GLY A 220 10.35 -5.45 -44.64
CA GLY A 220 10.76 -6.35 -45.74
C GLY A 220 10.94 -5.62 -47.08
N PRO A 221 12.07 -5.77 -47.80
CA PRO A 221 12.31 -5.06 -49.06
C PRO A 221 11.55 -5.67 -50.24
N SER A 222 10.90 -4.82 -51.04
CA SER A 222 10.13 -5.24 -52.21
C SER A 222 11.00 -5.96 -53.26
N ARG A 223 10.62 -7.20 -53.61
CA ARG A 223 11.18 -7.95 -54.75
C ARG A 223 10.03 -8.57 -55.56
N LYS A 224 10.31 -8.84 -56.84
CA LYS A 224 9.33 -8.99 -57.92
C LYS A 224 8.54 -10.29 -57.90
N GLU A 225 7.41 -10.23 -58.61
CA GLU A 225 6.58 -11.34 -59.08
C GLU A 225 7.42 -12.37 -59.87
N GLU A 226 7.32 -13.65 -59.49
CA GLU A 226 7.41 -14.85 -60.36
C GLU A 226 6.39 -15.88 -59.80
N GLU A 227 5.96 -16.86 -60.60
CA GLU A 227 4.75 -17.69 -60.36
C GLU A 227 5.07 -19.14 -59.88
N GLU A 228 4.04 -19.85 -59.42
CA GLU A 228 4.00 -21.30 -59.06
C GLU A 228 4.81 -21.71 -57.80
N GLU A 229 4.53 -22.80 -57.07
CA GLU A 229 3.54 -23.90 -57.20
C GLU A 229 2.66 -24.03 -55.94
N ASP A 230 1.48 -24.67 -56.07
CA ASP A 230 0.63 -25.04 -54.91
C ASP A 230 1.31 -26.09 -54.02
N LYS A 231 1.43 -25.78 -52.72
CA LYS A 231 1.67 -26.77 -51.66
C LYS A 231 0.76 -26.49 -50.46
N GLU A 232 -0.12 -27.44 -50.18
CA GLU A 232 -0.72 -27.61 -48.86
C GLU A 232 0.36 -28.17 -47.92
N GLU A 233 1.22 -27.29 -47.41
CA GLU A 233 2.01 -27.59 -46.22
C GLU A 233 1.12 -27.36 -45.00
N ASP A 234 0.77 -28.46 -44.30
CA ASP A 234 0.01 -28.42 -43.05
C ASP A 234 0.69 -27.47 -42.07
N LYS A 235 0.05 -26.34 -41.78
CA LYS A 235 0.43 -25.49 -40.66
C LYS A 235 -0.01 -26.19 -39.37
N GLU A 236 0.84 -27.08 -38.88
CA GLU A 236 0.93 -27.35 -37.46
C GLU A 236 1.20 -25.99 -36.77
N GLU A 237 0.16 -25.39 -36.19
CA GLU A 237 0.32 -24.24 -35.32
C GLU A 237 1.11 -24.72 -34.09
N GLU A 238 2.41 -24.45 -34.06
CA GLU A 238 3.22 -24.63 -32.86
C GLU A 238 2.60 -23.79 -31.73
N GLU A 239 1.83 -24.43 -30.85
CA GLU A 239 1.27 -23.78 -29.66
C GLU A 239 2.45 -23.28 -28.81
N GLU A 240 2.69 -21.97 -28.78
CA GLU A 240 3.74 -21.38 -27.94
C GLU A 240 3.46 -21.66 -26.45
N GLU A 241 4.06 -22.74 -25.93
CA GLU A 241 4.07 -23.14 -24.51
C GLU A 241 4.82 -22.09 -23.65
N GLY A 242 4.23 -20.91 -23.49
CA GLY A 242 4.84 -19.80 -22.75
C GLY A 242 3.88 -18.72 -22.26
N PHE A 243 3.07 -18.12 -23.14
CA PHE A 243 2.43 -16.83 -22.84
C PHE A 243 0.91 -16.74 -23.04
N ASN A 244 0.24 -17.79 -23.54
CA ASN A 244 -1.19 -17.72 -23.89
C ASN A 244 -2.16 -17.87 -22.68
N SER A 245 -1.70 -17.61 -21.45
CA SER A 245 -2.58 -17.55 -20.28
C SER A 245 -3.39 -16.24 -20.26
N ASP A 246 -4.68 -16.33 -19.95
CA ASP A 246 -5.52 -15.14 -19.70
C ASP A 246 -5.29 -14.50 -18.33
N ALA A 247 -4.53 -15.15 -17.44
CA ALA A 247 -4.21 -14.64 -16.11
C ALA A 247 -3.59 -13.23 -16.14
N PRO A 248 -3.84 -12.37 -15.14
CA PRO A 248 -3.34 -10.99 -15.10
C PRO A 248 -1.89 -10.93 -14.59
N LEU A 249 -1.03 -11.85 -15.06
CA LEU A 249 0.36 -12.02 -14.64
C LEU A 249 1.20 -12.57 -15.80
N PHE A 250 2.31 -11.91 -16.12
CA PHE A 250 3.30 -12.37 -17.09
C PHE A 250 4.70 -11.87 -16.72
N PHE A 251 5.74 -12.59 -17.14
CA PHE A 251 7.13 -12.16 -16.99
C PHE A 251 7.65 -11.60 -18.33
N TYR A 252 7.97 -10.32 -18.38
CA TYR A 252 8.54 -9.70 -19.58
C TYR A 252 10.08 -9.74 -19.51
N GLY A 253 10.70 -10.49 -20.42
CA GLY A 253 12.17 -10.62 -20.48
C GLY A 253 12.84 -9.36 -21.02
N VAL A 254 13.85 -8.83 -20.32
CA VAL A 254 14.64 -7.66 -20.77
C VAL A 254 16.13 -7.99 -20.76
N ILE A 255 16.74 -8.03 -21.93
CA ILE A 255 18.20 -8.14 -22.08
C ILE A 255 18.80 -6.73 -21.93
N GLY A 256 19.06 -6.33 -20.68
CA GLY A 256 19.70 -5.07 -20.32
C GLY A 256 21.01 -5.26 -19.57
N LYS A 257 21.69 -4.14 -19.28
CA LYS A 257 22.90 -4.11 -18.45
C LYS A 257 22.72 -3.12 -17.31
N GLU A 258 22.99 -3.60 -16.09
CA GLU A 258 23.02 -2.78 -14.89
C GLU A 258 24.18 -1.76 -14.92
N ILE A 259 23.92 -0.55 -14.44
CA ILE A 259 24.86 0.56 -14.32
C ILE A 259 24.84 1.05 -12.87
N CYS A 260 26.03 1.23 -12.29
CA CYS A 260 26.22 1.98 -11.05
C CYS A 260 26.87 3.33 -11.39
N GLU A 261 26.53 4.39 -10.65
CA GLU A 261 27.15 5.71 -10.82
C GLU A 261 28.20 5.93 -9.72
N ASP A 262 29.35 6.54 -10.04
CA ASP A 262 30.50 6.61 -9.14
C ASP A 262 30.22 7.26 -7.76
N ASN A 263 29.19 8.12 -7.69
CA ASN A 263 28.75 8.80 -6.48
C ASN A 263 27.49 8.17 -5.83
N SER A 264 27.06 6.99 -6.27
CA SER A 264 25.82 6.32 -5.82
C SER A 264 26.10 4.88 -5.33
N PRO A 265 25.67 4.50 -4.11
CA PRO A 265 25.67 3.10 -3.68
C PRO A 265 24.46 2.31 -4.21
N SER A 266 23.74 2.85 -5.20
CA SER A 266 22.57 2.24 -5.85
C SER A 266 22.74 2.23 -7.36
N SER A 267 22.34 1.12 -7.98
CA SER A 267 22.38 0.88 -9.41
C SER A 267 21.03 1.14 -10.11
N TYR A 268 21.05 1.09 -11.44
CA TYR A 268 19.87 1.16 -12.31
C TYR A 268 20.10 0.40 -13.63
N ASN A 269 19.04 0.01 -14.33
CA ASN A 269 19.12 -0.57 -15.67
C ASN A 269 18.32 0.32 -16.65
N PRO A 270 18.98 1.02 -17.59
CA PRO A 270 18.31 1.95 -18.51
C PRO A 270 17.38 1.25 -19.51
N VAL A 271 17.67 -0.01 -19.86
CA VAL A 271 16.85 -0.77 -20.82
C VAL A 271 15.52 -1.14 -20.15
N GLU A 272 15.56 -1.74 -18.96
CA GLU A 272 14.36 -1.97 -18.14
C GLU A 272 13.57 -0.68 -17.90
N ALA A 273 14.22 0.42 -17.52
CA ALA A 273 13.54 1.68 -17.24
C ALA A 273 12.81 2.24 -18.47
N THR A 274 13.34 1.99 -19.68
CA THR A 274 12.69 2.37 -20.95
C THR A 274 11.54 1.41 -21.30
N VAL A 275 11.74 0.10 -21.14
CA VAL A 275 10.72 -0.93 -21.35
C VAL A 275 9.52 -0.72 -20.42
N ILE A 276 9.75 -0.44 -19.13
CA ILE A 276 8.69 -0.18 -18.14
C ILE A 276 7.80 0.99 -18.58
N VAL A 277 8.39 2.09 -19.07
CA VAL A 277 7.60 3.24 -19.57
C VAL A 277 6.84 2.87 -20.85
N SER A 278 7.43 2.10 -21.77
CA SER A 278 6.75 1.58 -22.96
C SER A 278 5.54 0.68 -22.60
N LEU A 279 5.70 -0.23 -21.64
CA LEU A 279 4.62 -1.10 -21.15
C LEU A 279 3.48 -0.30 -20.51
N ILE A 280 3.81 0.77 -19.78
CA ILE A 280 2.81 1.69 -19.19
C ILE A 280 2.09 2.48 -20.28
N GLU A 281 2.79 2.99 -21.30
CA GLU A 281 2.18 3.68 -22.44
C GLU A 281 1.28 2.72 -23.26
N LYS A 282 1.69 1.46 -23.44
CA LYS A 282 0.83 0.41 -24.03
C LYS A 282 -0.42 0.16 -23.19
N LEU A 283 -0.29 -0.01 -21.87
CA LEU A 283 -1.42 -0.26 -20.97
C LEU A 283 -2.43 0.90 -20.98
N LEU A 284 -1.95 2.15 -20.91
CA LEU A 284 -2.80 3.34 -20.99
C LEU A 284 -3.41 3.56 -22.39
N SER A 285 -2.84 2.97 -23.44
CA SER A 285 -3.44 2.95 -24.79
C SER A 285 -4.60 1.95 -24.94
N ALA A 286 -4.62 0.91 -24.11
CA ALA A 286 -5.60 -0.18 -24.13
C ALA A 286 -6.87 0.21 -23.36
N LYS A 287 -7.67 1.11 -23.97
CA LYS A 287 -8.91 1.69 -23.43
C LYS A 287 -9.92 0.64 -22.97
N GLU A 288 -9.89 -0.55 -23.55
CA GLU A 288 -10.66 -1.73 -23.15
C GLU A 288 -10.55 -2.05 -21.65
N PHE A 289 -9.38 -1.87 -21.04
CA PHE A 289 -9.16 -2.10 -19.60
C PHE A 289 -9.48 -0.89 -18.71
N GLN A 290 -9.67 0.30 -19.31
CA GLN A 290 -10.03 1.54 -18.61
C GLN A 290 -9.08 1.92 -17.45
N VAL A 291 -7.78 1.62 -17.59
CA VAL A 291 -6.75 1.90 -16.58
C VAL A 291 -6.32 3.37 -16.66
N ASN A 292 -6.27 4.05 -15.51
CA ASN A 292 -5.76 5.41 -15.38
C ASN A 292 -4.32 5.39 -14.86
N SER A 293 -3.59 6.49 -15.06
CA SER A 293 -2.21 6.64 -14.56
C SER A 293 -2.09 6.67 -13.03
N ASN A 294 -3.18 6.94 -12.30
CA ASN A 294 -3.22 6.84 -10.83
C ASN A 294 -3.28 5.38 -10.33
N ASP A 295 -3.83 4.48 -11.16
CA ASP A 295 -4.12 3.09 -10.82
C ASP A 295 -2.85 2.21 -10.94
N ILE A 296 -1.79 2.75 -11.56
CA ILE A 296 -0.53 2.08 -11.88
C ILE A 296 0.53 2.39 -10.81
N GLY A 297 1.06 1.33 -10.20
CA GLY A 297 2.24 1.36 -9.34
C GLY A 297 3.42 0.59 -9.96
N VAL A 298 4.62 1.19 -9.90
CA VAL A 298 5.89 0.55 -10.27
C VAL A 298 6.75 0.34 -9.02
N ILE A 299 7.19 -0.90 -8.79
CA ILE A 299 8.06 -1.26 -7.67
C ILE A 299 9.45 -1.62 -8.22
N ALA A 300 10.51 -1.02 -7.67
CA ALA A 300 11.89 -1.37 -8.01
C ALA A 300 12.78 -1.35 -6.76
N PRO A 301 13.65 -2.35 -6.52
CA PRO A 301 14.42 -2.45 -5.27
C PRO A 301 15.48 -1.35 -5.12
N TYR A 302 16.01 -0.84 -6.24
CA TYR A 302 17.08 0.16 -6.24
C TYR A 302 16.54 1.59 -6.33
N ARG A 303 16.97 2.45 -5.39
CA ARG A 303 16.54 3.86 -5.32
C ARG A 303 16.92 4.67 -6.55
N LEU A 304 18.05 4.36 -7.19
CA LEU A 304 18.43 5.01 -8.44
C LEU A 304 17.53 4.55 -9.61
N GLN A 305 17.20 3.26 -9.73
CA GLN A 305 16.19 2.76 -10.70
C GLN A 305 14.83 3.47 -10.53
N VAL A 306 14.35 3.60 -9.28
CA VAL A 306 13.14 4.40 -8.95
C VAL A 306 13.25 5.85 -9.44
N GLN A 307 14.39 6.53 -9.21
CA GLN A 307 14.61 7.90 -9.67
C GLN A 307 14.61 8.02 -11.20
N LYS A 308 15.30 7.11 -11.91
CA LYS A 308 15.39 7.11 -13.38
C LYS A 308 14.01 6.87 -14.02
N ILE A 309 13.24 5.90 -13.51
CA ILE A 309 11.86 5.65 -13.98
C ILE A 309 10.96 6.86 -13.70
N ARG A 310 11.01 7.47 -12.51
CA ARG A 310 10.28 8.71 -12.20
C ARG A 310 10.63 9.86 -13.16
N LEU A 311 11.88 9.97 -13.62
CA LEU A 311 12.30 10.99 -14.60
C LEU A 311 11.76 10.71 -16.01
N LEU A 312 11.80 9.45 -16.47
CA LEU A 312 11.27 9.06 -17.79
C LEU A 312 9.75 9.19 -17.87
N LEU A 313 9.01 8.83 -16.81
CA LEU A 313 7.57 9.04 -16.75
C LEU A 313 7.20 10.53 -16.80
N ARG A 314 7.97 11.39 -16.11
CA ARG A 314 7.76 12.85 -16.13
C ARG A 314 7.97 13.47 -17.51
N SER A 315 8.93 13.01 -18.30
CA SER A 315 9.09 13.51 -19.69
C SER A 315 7.99 13.03 -20.64
N LYS A 316 7.21 12.01 -20.26
CA LYS A 316 5.97 11.59 -20.93
C LYS A 316 4.69 12.17 -20.30
N ASN A 317 4.79 13.11 -19.35
CA ASN A 317 3.68 13.66 -18.54
C ASN A 317 2.93 12.62 -17.67
N LEU A 318 3.48 11.43 -17.44
CA LEU A 318 2.91 10.36 -16.62
C LEU A 318 3.28 10.51 -15.14
N HIS A 319 3.23 11.74 -14.61
CA HIS A 319 3.68 12.08 -13.26
C HIS A 319 2.78 11.53 -12.12
N SER A 320 1.57 11.07 -12.46
CA SER A 320 0.60 10.41 -11.58
C SER A 320 0.95 8.96 -11.25
N VAL A 321 1.68 8.28 -12.14
CA VAL A 321 2.13 6.90 -11.93
C VAL A 321 3.05 6.86 -10.72
N ARG A 322 2.66 6.08 -9.70
CA ARG A 322 3.47 5.95 -8.49
C ARG A 322 4.61 4.96 -8.76
N VAL A 323 5.79 5.28 -8.23
CA VAL A 323 7.03 4.51 -8.43
C VAL A 323 7.80 4.54 -7.11
N GLY A 324 8.33 3.42 -6.63
CA GLY A 324 8.98 3.36 -5.30
C GLY A 324 9.72 2.07 -5.02
N THR A 325 10.36 1.98 -3.85
CA THR A 325 10.92 0.70 -3.33
C THR A 325 9.83 -0.13 -2.66
N VAL A 326 10.09 -1.39 -2.32
CA VAL A 326 9.07 -2.27 -1.70
C VAL A 326 8.50 -1.67 -0.40
N ASP A 327 9.34 -0.94 0.34
CA ASP A 327 8.98 -0.19 1.55
C ASP A 327 7.92 0.90 1.28
N ASP A 328 7.96 1.57 0.12
CA ASP A 328 7.00 2.61 -0.26
C ASP A 328 5.58 2.05 -0.52
N TYR A 329 5.43 0.72 -0.64
CA TYR A 329 4.21 0.02 -1.06
C TYR A 329 3.54 -0.82 0.04
N GLN A 330 4.17 -0.98 1.21
CA GLN A 330 3.59 -1.78 2.30
C GLN A 330 2.24 -1.18 2.77
N GLY A 331 1.31 -2.06 3.16
CA GLY A 331 -0.07 -1.72 3.51
C GLY A 331 -0.99 -1.33 2.33
N GLN A 332 -0.47 -0.75 1.25
CA GLN A 332 -1.26 -0.11 0.18
C GLN A 332 -1.87 -1.08 -0.86
N VAL A 333 -2.90 -0.60 -1.57
CA VAL A 333 -3.62 -1.27 -2.66
C VAL A 333 -3.52 -0.43 -3.94
N TRP A 334 -3.62 -1.09 -5.11
CA TRP A 334 -3.34 -0.53 -6.43
C TRP A 334 -4.26 -1.18 -7.47
N GLY A 335 -4.66 -0.43 -8.49
CA GLY A 335 -5.81 -0.75 -9.34
C GLY A 335 -7.01 0.18 -9.05
N LYS A 336 -8.15 -0.08 -9.68
CA LYS A 336 -9.39 0.70 -9.46
C LYS A 336 -9.91 0.47 -8.04
N GLU A 337 -9.85 1.51 -7.21
CA GLU A 337 -10.68 1.61 -6.00
C GLU A 337 -12.07 2.13 -6.41
N GLU A 338 -13.12 1.33 -6.23
CA GLU A 338 -14.48 1.87 -6.19
C GLU A 338 -14.67 2.61 -4.86
N GLU A 339 -15.17 3.85 -4.90
CA GLU A 339 -15.70 4.50 -3.70
C GLU A 339 -16.89 3.66 -3.22
N LYS A 340 -16.74 3.00 -2.07
CA LYS A 340 -17.85 2.27 -1.45
C LYS A 340 -18.91 3.25 -1.01
N GLU A 341 -20.00 3.34 -1.76
CA GLU A 341 -21.26 3.77 -1.20
C GLU A 341 -21.59 2.83 -0.03
N GLU A 342 -21.82 3.41 1.16
CA GLU A 342 -22.17 2.64 2.35
C GLU A 342 -23.63 2.17 2.22
N GLU A 343 -23.85 0.97 1.69
CA GLU A 343 -25.17 0.31 1.74
C GLU A 343 -25.54 0.01 3.21
N GLU A 344 -26.18 0.99 3.85
CA GLU A 344 -26.85 0.84 5.15
C GLU A 344 -27.90 -0.29 5.07
N THR A 345 -27.48 -1.49 5.49
CA THR A 345 -28.36 -2.64 5.71
C THR A 345 -28.73 -2.71 7.19
N VAL A 346 -30.05 -2.63 7.43
CA VAL A 346 -30.71 -2.29 8.70
C VAL A 346 -30.69 -3.42 9.74
#